data_AF-G7E959-F1
#
_entry.id   AF-G7E959-F1
#
_cell.length_a   1.000
_cell.length_b   1.000
_cell.length_c   1.000
_cell.angle_alpha   90.00
_cell.angle_beta   90.00
_cell.angle_gamma   90.00
#
_symmetry.space_group_name_H-M   'P 1'
#
loop_
_entity.id
_entity.type
_entity.pdbx_description
1 polymer ?
#
loop_
_entity_poly.entity_id
_entity_poly.type
_entity_poly.pdbx_seq_one_letter_code
_entity_poly.pdbx_strand_id
1 'polypeptide(L)'
;MSLPEWLPIDESVPHQLLTLVFPVRQGHVLLGMKRRGFGSGLYNGFGGKVHADETVVQGAARELLEEACITSADLIYAGKLFFAFETQPRLMEVFVFLCEQWTGEPHITDEMQPEWFALDGVPFDRMWPDDVLWLDALLRTKAPVLGRVDFALPEEGARTEDGRLRRCSFLDAGDARTSVAALGVTREAHAQSFGTTPKACLVALAASVIGTHASLDKRQRQTPLQQVMQMKTKTLASDGGSIIDQTVIIDGMNIRFRVAAPASAFVTPPQSQAGTQSTAMTGQTFTSSRKTNATASRAASNLGLNVLLHGDGGQSFIAFPNQDSRAGLIGVAVLAPDAQLHWGGGSGVNRPNSAAQTRALQTLVTQVLPPLVSFDSSKVYFSGVSGGSILLSSFVLPMLAGPLQIRGALMSCGGLAPKTDFVDAAKVLPNLRVHWQSTTAELDSLKQSIPPALTAYEQLAASAGMTKEQINRLQTADATPTGGHCAFDGRDFESGVAALMSDYSSVIQGDGSVRGLQGINNVAKGVIGQERLFA
;
A
#
# COMPACT_ATOMS: atom_id res chain seq x y z
N MET A 1 -41.70 -28.29 6.78
CA MET A 1 -40.48 -29.11 6.66
C MET A 1 -39.36 -28.33 7.32
N SER A 2 -38.58 -28.97 8.18
CA SER A 2 -37.34 -28.37 8.72
C SER A 2 -36.38 -28.09 7.57
N LEU A 3 -35.69 -26.95 7.60
CA LEU A 3 -34.62 -26.69 6.64
C LEU A 3 -33.57 -27.81 6.74
N PRO A 4 -33.00 -28.29 5.62
CA PRO A 4 -31.95 -29.28 5.65
C PRO A 4 -30.77 -28.80 6.51
N GLU A 5 -30.06 -29.71 7.18
CA GLU A 5 -28.86 -29.33 7.92
C GLU A 5 -27.76 -28.83 6.98
N TRP A 6 -26.92 -27.93 7.50
CA TRP A 6 -25.69 -27.50 6.83
C TRP A 6 -24.83 -28.72 6.50
N LEU A 7 -24.17 -28.70 5.35
CA LEU A 7 -23.14 -29.69 5.04
C LEU A 7 -22.03 -29.62 6.10
N PRO A 8 -21.50 -30.77 6.54
CA PRO A 8 -20.40 -30.79 7.48
C PRO A 8 -19.18 -30.13 6.83
N ILE A 9 -18.49 -29.28 7.59
CA ILE A 9 -17.22 -28.69 7.20
C ILE A 9 -16.12 -29.47 7.93
N ASP A 10 -15.16 -30.00 7.17
CA ASP A 10 -13.94 -30.55 7.76
C ASP A 10 -12.99 -29.41 8.14
N GLU A 11 -13.06 -29.00 9.40
CA GLU A 11 -12.26 -27.91 9.96
C GLU A 11 -10.74 -28.19 9.95
N SER A 12 -10.31 -29.42 9.67
CA SER A 12 -8.89 -29.76 9.50
C SER A 12 -8.34 -29.35 8.12
N VAL A 13 -9.22 -29.16 7.13
CA VAL A 13 -8.85 -28.77 5.77
C VAL A 13 -8.93 -27.25 5.63
N PRO A 14 -7.84 -26.56 5.22
CA PRO A 14 -7.89 -25.11 5.01
C PRO A 14 -8.92 -24.73 3.96
N HIS A 15 -9.67 -23.64 4.18
CA HIS A 15 -10.57 -23.11 3.18
C HIS A 15 -9.83 -22.78 1.88
N GLN A 16 -10.50 -22.91 0.74
CA GLN A 16 -10.01 -22.36 -0.52
C GLN A 16 -10.38 -20.88 -0.55
N LEU A 17 -9.38 -20.00 -0.52
CA LEU A 17 -9.61 -18.56 -0.67
C LEU A 17 -9.85 -18.25 -2.15
N LEU A 18 -10.90 -17.48 -2.43
CA LEU A 18 -11.22 -16.95 -3.75
C LEU A 18 -11.62 -15.48 -3.66
N THR A 19 -11.61 -14.84 -4.82
CA THR A 19 -12.05 -13.46 -4.99
C THR A 19 -13.18 -13.41 -6.01
N LEU A 20 -14.02 -12.38 -5.91
CA LEU A 20 -15.05 -12.09 -6.89
C LEU A 20 -15.28 -10.58 -6.97
N VAL A 21 -15.07 -10.01 -8.16
CA VAL A 21 -15.14 -8.57 -8.41
C VAL A 21 -16.28 -8.28 -9.37
N PHE A 22 -17.12 -7.32 -9.02
CA PHE A 22 -18.19 -6.80 -9.88
C PHE A 22 -17.88 -5.37 -10.30
N PRO A 23 -17.42 -5.16 -11.55
CA PRO A 23 -17.29 -3.83 -12.11
C PRO A 23 -18.66 -3.21 -12.36
N VAL A 24 -18.93 -2.05 -11.76
CA VAL A 24 -20.21 -1.33 -11.86
C VAL A 24 -19.96 0.06 -12.41
N ARG A 25 -20.70 0.46 -13.44
CA ARG A 25 -20.62 1.80 -14.00
C ARG A 25 -21.97 2.24 -14.56
N GLN A 26 -22.39 3.45 -14.19
CA GLN A 26 -23.58 4.10 -14.74
C GLN A 26 -24.84 3.22 -14.71
N GLY A 27 -25.10 2.56 -13.57
CA GLY A 27 -26.28 1.70 -13.43
C GLY A 27 -26.22 0.41 -14.25
N HIS A 28 -25.02 -0.01 -14.67
CA HIS A 28 -24.76 -1.29 -15.29
C HIS A 28 -23.67 -2.04 -14.53
N VAL A 29 -23.76 -3.36 -14.51
CA VAL A 29 -22.74 -4.26 -14.01
C VAL A 29 -22.11 -4.99 -15.20
N LEU A 30 -20.78 -5.14 -15.17
CA LEU A 30 -20.07 -5.99 -16.10
C LEU A 30 -20.04 -7.40 -15.53
N LEU A 31 -20.54 -8.36 -16.28
CA LEU A 31 -20.42 -9.78 -15.97
C LEU A 31 -19.65 -10.46 -17.10
N GLY A 32 -18.97 -11.56 -16.82
CA GLY A 32 -18.41 -12.41 -17.87
C GLY A 32 -19.18 -13.72 -17.97
N MET A 33 -19.49 -14.15 -19.20
CA MET A 33 -19.90 -15.52 -19.43
C MET A 33 -18.67 -16.41 -19.44
N LYS A 34 -18.62 -17.37 -18.51
CA LYS A 34 -17.47 -18.26 -18.38
C LYS A 34 -17.42 -19.25 -19.54
N ARG A 35 -16.28 -19.33 -20.21
CA ARG A 35 -16.11 -20.12 -21.45
C ARG A 35 -15.53 -21.51 -21.20
N ARG A 36 -14.80 -21.69 -20.09
CA ARG A 36 -14.16 -22.96 -19.70
C ARG A 36 -14.02 -23.08 -18.18
N GLY A 37 -13.78 -24.30 -17.70
CA GLY A 37 -13.57 -24.59 -16.28
C GLY A 37 -14.85 -24.54 -15.44
N PHE A 38 -14.69 -24.44 -14.12
CA PHE A 38 -15.78 -24.50 -13.16
C PHE A 38 -16.74 -23.31 -13.30
N GLY A 39 -18.00 -23.57 -13.65
CA GLY A 39 -19.04 -22.56 -13.90
C GLY A 39 -19.22 -22.20 -15.38
N SER A 40 -18.65 -22.98 -16.31
CA SER A 40 -18.77 -22.72 -17.74
C SER A 40 -20.24 -22.61 -18.21
N GLY A 41 -20.54 -21.60 -19.01
CA GLY A 41 -21.87 -21.30 -19.52
C GLY A 41 -22.72 -20.38 -18.62
N LEU A 42 -22.25 -20.05 -17.41
CA LEU A 42 -22.91 -19.09 -16.52
C LEU A 42 -22.22 -17.72 -16.58
N TYR A 43 -23.00 -16.67 -16.35
CA TYR A 43 -22.50 -15.32 -16.08
C TYR A 43 -22.05 -15.21 -14.62
N ASN A 44 -20.96 -14.49 -14.38
CA ASN A 44 -20.51 -14.15 -13.03
C ASN A 44 -19.70 -12.84 -13.02
N GLY A 45 -19.33 -12.36 -11.83
CA GLY A 45 -18.21 -11.43 -11.65
C GLY A 45 -16.87 -12.07 -12.03
N PHE A 46 -15.81 -11.28 -11.95
CA PHE A 46 -14.45 -11.69 -12.33
C PHE A 46 -13.65 -12.07 -11.09
N GLY A 47 -13.00 -13.22 -11.10
CA GLY A 47 -12.34 -13.70 -9.90
C GLY A 47 -11.97 -15.17 -9.91
N GLY A 48 -11.01 -15.50 -9.06
CA GLY A 48 -10.45 -16.83 -8.99
C GLY A 48 -9.74 -17.10 -7.69
N LYS A 49 -8.85 -18.09 -7.70
CA LYS A 49 -8.16 -18.55 -6.50
C LYS A 49 -7.14 -17.51 -6.07
N VAL A 50 -7.09 -17.25 -4.77
CA VAL A 50 -5.98 -16.48 -4.20
C VAL A 50 -4.77 -17.40 -4.11
N HIS A 51 -3.65 -16.96 -4.67
CA HIS A 51 -2.37 -17.68 -4.61
C HIS A 51 -1.66 -17.43 -3.28
N ALA A 52 -0.69 -18.30 -2.94
CA ALA A 52 0.00 -18.23 -1.66
C ALA A 52 0.90 -16.98 -1.51
N ASP A 53 1.27 -16.35 -2.63
CA ASP A 53 2.19 -15.22 -2.74
C ASP A 53 1.48 -13.86 -2.88
N GLU A 54 0.14 -13.83 -2.76
CA GLU A 54 -0.66 -12.61 -2.93
C GLU A 54 -1.68 -12.41 -1.81
N THR A 55 -2.00 -11.15 -1.53
CA THR A 55 -3.16 -10.80 -0.70
C THR A 55 -4.45 -11.04 -1.48
N VAL A 56 -5.58 -11.15 -0.77
CA VAL A 56 -6.91 -11.27 -1.39
C VAL A 56 -7.17 -10.14 -2.39
N VAL A 57 -6.79 -8.90 -2.05
CA VAL A 57 -6.99 -7.74 -2.94
C VAL A 57 -6.08 -7.81 -4.17
N GLN A 58 -4.85 -8.29 -4.02
CA GLN A 58 -3.94 -8.52 -5.14
C GLN A 58 -4.46 -9.63 -6.07
N GLY A 59 -4.95 -10.74 -5.51
CA GLY A 59 -5.59 -11.79 -6.28
C GLY A 59 -6.82 -11.27 -7.02
N ALA A 60 -7.67 -10.49 -6.36
CA ALA A 60 -8.84 -9.87 -7.00
C ALA A 60 -8.45 -8.95 -8.17
N ALA A 61 -7.39 -8.15 -8.00
CA ALA A 61 -6.90 -7.26 -9.05
C ALA A 61 -6.22 -8.02 -10.21
N ARG A 62 -5.49 -9.11 -9.91
CA ARG A 62 -4.88 -10.00 -10.91
C ARG A 62 -5.95 -10.70 -11.74
N GLU A 63 -6.91 -11.35 -11.09
CA GLU A 63 -8.01 -12.07 -11.75
C GLU A 63 -8.87 -11.12 -12.61
N LEU A 64 -9.14 -9.91 -12.12
CA LEU A 64 -9.83 -8.89 -12.90
C LEU A 64 -9.08 -8.50 -14.19
N LEU A 65 -7.74 -8.45 -14.13
CA LEU A 65 -6.91 -8.21 -15.31
C LEU A 65 -6.89 -9.43 -16.24
N GLU A 66 -6.72 -10.63 -15.71
CA GLU A 66 -6.63 -11.87 -16.48
C GLU A 66 -7.94 -12.22 -17.19
N GLU A 67 -9.08 -12.06 -16.51
CA GLU A 67 -10.39 -12.48 -17.04
C GLU A 67 -11.11 -11.38 -17.83
N ALA A 68 -10.90 -10.10 -17.48
CA ALA A 68 -11.59 -8.98 -18.13
C ALA A 68 -10.66 -8.00 -18.84
N CYS A 69 -9.34 -8.15 -18.79
CA CYS A 69 -8.37 -7.20 -19.35
C CYS A 69 -8.49 -5.78 -18.76
N ILE A 70 -9.00 -5.65 -17.54
CA ILE A 70 -9.16 -4.38 -16.85
C ILE A 70 -8.44 -4.38 -15.50
N THR A 71 -7.92 -3.23 -15.11
CA THR A 71 -7.16 -3.07 -13.86
C THR A 71 -7.83 -2.04 -12.98
N SER A 72 -7.96 -2.34 -11.68
CA SER A 72 -8.48 -1.40 -10.69
C SER A 72 -7.58 -1.35 -9.47
N ALA A 73 -7.33 -0.14 -8.97
CA ALA A 73 -6.62 0.11 -7.72
C ALA A 73 -7.58 0.33 -6.53
N ASP A 74 -8.88 0.52 -6.80
CA ASP A 74 -9.91 0.88 -5.82
C ASP A 74 -10.99 -0.22 -5.76
N LEU A 75 -10.59 -1.42 -5.33
CA LEU A 75 -11.52 -2.51 -5.06
C LEU A 75 -12.22 -2.27 -3.72
N ILE A 76 -13.53 -2.07 -3.76
CA ILE A 76 -14.35 -1.81 -2.59
C ILE A 76 -14.80 -3.14 -2.01
N TYR A 77 -14.32 -3.48 -0.82
CA TYR A 77 -14.79 -4.69 -0.14
C TYR A 77 -16.30 -4.63 0.09
N ALA A 78 -16.99 -5.64 -0.42
CA ALA A 78 -18.44 -5.73 -0.48
C ALA A 78 -19.00 -6.92 0.28
N GLY A 79 -18.15 -7.80 0.81
CA GLY A 79 -18.62 -8.90 1.63
C GLY A 79 -17.81 -10.17 1.51
N LYS A 80 -18.32 -11.21 2.14
CA LYS A 80 -17.72 -12.54 2.15
C LYS A 80 -18.80 -13.62 2.11
N LEU A 81 -18.58 -14.63 1.27
CA LEU A 81 -19.49 -15.75 1.10
C LEU A 81 -18.74 -17.07 1.32
N PHE A 82 -19.40 -18.01 2.00
CA PHE A 82 -18.90 -19.37 2.18
C PHE A 82 -19.71 -20.33 1.30
N PHE A 83 -19.04 -21.10 0.45
CA PHE A 83 -19.68 -22.08 -0.42
C PHE A 83 -19.22 -23.50 -0.10
N ALA A 84 -20.18 -24.40 0.13
CA ALA A 84 -19.95 -25.84 0.27
C ALA A 84 -20.71 -26.60 -0.82
N PHE A 85 -20.10 -27.64 -1.37
CA PHE A 85 -20.74 -28.52 -2.36
C PHE A 85 -20.62 -29.96 -1.87
N GLU A 86 -21.68 -30.75 -1.97
CA GLU A 86 -21.61 -32.19 -1.59
C GLU A 86 -20.56 -32.97 -2.38
N THR A 87 -20.21 -32.50 -3.58
CA THR A 87 -19.19 -33.10 -4.44
C THR A 87 -17.75 -32.84 -4.00
N GLN A 88 -17.50 -31.87 -3.10
CA GLN A 88 -16.15 -31.50 -2.69
C GLN A 88 -16.05 -31.20 -1.18
N PRO A 89 -15.05 -31.76 -0.48
CA PRO A 89 -14.94 -31.60 0.97
C PRO A 89 -14.43 -30.22 1.41
N ARG A 90 -13.89 -29.42 0.48
CA ARG A 90 -13.22 -28.15 0.81
C ARG A 90 -14.20 -26.98 0.70
N LEU A 91 -14.36 -26.25 1.81
CA LEU A 91 -15.12 -25.00 1.85
C LEU A 91 -14.43 -23.93 1.02
N MET A 92 -15.20 -23.22 0.20
CA MET A 92 -14.74 -22.06 -0.56
C MET A 92 -15.09 -20.79 0.21
N GLU A 93 -14.10 -19.96 0.49
CA GLU A 93 -14.25 -18.65 1.14
C GLU A 93 -14.00 -17.56 0.10
N VAL A 94 -15.08 -16.94 -0.35
CA VAL A 94 -15.08 -15.97 -1.46
C VAL A 94 -15.18 -14.56 -0.91
N PHE A 95 -14.20 -13.73 -1.23
CA PHE A 95 -14.19 -12.31 -0.89
C PHE A 95 -14.77 -11.51 -2.06
N VAL A 96 -15.85 -10.78 -1.78
CA VAL A 96 -16.61 -10.04 -2.78
C VAL A 96 -16.18 -8.59 -2.78
N PHE A 97 -15.96 -8.04 -3.96
CA PHE A 97 -15.59 -6.65 -4.18
C PHE A 97 -16.48 -6.00 -5.24
N LEU A 98 -16.79 -4.72 -5.04
CA LEU A 98 -17.28 -3.85 -6.10
C LEU A 98 -16.10 -3.08 -6.69
N CYS A 99 -16.16 -2.82 -7.99
CA CYS A 99 -15.17 -2.02 -8.69
C CYS A 99 -15.92 -0.94 -9.48
N GLU A 100 -15.84 0.32 -9.05
CA GLU A 100 -16.54 1.41 -9.76
C GLU A 100 -15.64 2.16 -10.74
N GLN A 101 -14.33 1.92 -10.65
CA GLN A 101 -13.31 2.61 -11.43
C GLN A 101 -12.22 1.62 -11.85
N TRP A 102 -11.93 1.58 -13.15
CA TRP A 102 -10.87 0.76 -13.71
C TRP A 102 -10.27 1.40 -14.97
N THR A 103 -9.10 0.90 -15.35
CA THR A 103 -8.41 1.14 -16.63
C THR A 103 -8.46 -0.10 -17.50
N GLY A 104 -8.27 0.07 -18.80
CA GLY A 104 -8.52 -0.99 -19.77
C GLY A 104 -9.98 -1.01 -20.23
N GLU A 105 -10.22 -1.69 -21.33
CA GLU A 105 -11.55 -1.96 -21.85
C GLU A 105 -11.81 -3.45 -21.69
N PRO A 106 -13.00 -3.86 -21.22
CA PRO A 106 -13.35 -5.27 -21.13
C PRO A 106 -13.17 -5.97 -22.48
N HIS A 107 -12.37 -7.04 -22.50
CA HIS A 107 -12.16 -7.83 -23.70
C HIS A 107 -12.43 -9.31 -23.43
N ILE A 108 -12.84 -10.01 -24.49
CA ILE A 108 -12.99 -11.46 -24.45
C ILE A 108 -11.61 -12.07 -24.23
N THR A 109 -11.53 -12.98 -23.26
CA THR A 109 -10.34 -13.78 -22.94
C THR A 109 -10.61 -15.24 -23.25
N ASP A 110 -9.59 -16.10 -23.05
CA ASP A 110 -9.77 -17.55 -23.16
C ASP A 110 -10.72 -18.09 -22.08
N GLU A 111 -10.94 -17.36 -21.00
CA GLU A 111 -11.75 -17.77 -19.84
C GLU A 111 -13.11 -17.11 -19.77
N MET A 112 -13.21 -15.83 -20.14
CA MET A 112 -14.41 -15.02 -19.92
C MET A 112 -14.79 -14.21 -21.15
N GLN A 113 -16.09 -14.07 -21.36
CA GLN A 113 -16.67 -13.16 -22.33
C GLN A 113 -17.44 -12.05 -21.59
N PRO A 114 -16.84 -10.86 -21.41
CA PRO A 114 -17.49 -9.74 -20.72
C PRO A 114 -18.70 -9.18 -21.48
N GLU A 115 -19.77 -8.88 -20.76
CA GLU A 115 -21.01 -8.26 -21.26
C GLU A 115 -21.61 -7.33 -20.18
N TRP A 116 -22.18 -6.21 -20.63
CA TRP A 116 -22.81 -5.22 -19.76
C TRP A 116 -24.29 -5.52 -19.57
N PHE A 117 -24.74 -5.52 -18.32
CA PHE A 117 -26.14 -5.66 -17.96
C PHE A 117 -26.60 -4.46 -17.13
N ALA A 118 -27.80 -3.94 -17.40
CA ALA A 118 -28.40 -2.94 -16.53
C ALA A 118 -28.68 -3.55 -15.15
N LEU A 119 -28.61 -2.76 -14.07
CA LEU A 119 -28.85 -3.27 -12.71
C LEU A 119 -30.27 -3.81 -12.49
N ASP A 120 -31.24 -3.42 -13.31
CA ASP A 120 -32.61 -3.96 -13.35
C ASP A 120 -32.79 -5.09 -14.37
N GLY A 121 -31.75 -5.42 -15.13
CA GLY A 121 -31.74 -6.46 -16.17
C GLY A 121 -30.60 -7.46 -16.01
N VAL A 122 -30.14 -7.70 -14.77
CA VAL A 122 -29.13 -8.72 -14.46
C VAL A 122 -29.69 -10.10 -14.83
N PRO A 123 -28.95 -10.94 -15.58
CA PRO A 123 -29.48 -12.18 -16.15
C PRO A 123 -29.41 -13.33 -15.13
N PHE A 124 -30.08 -13.20 -13.99
CA PHE A 124 -30.00 -14.16 -12.88
C PHE A 124 -30.37 -15.60 -13.25
N ASP A 125 -31.19 -15.79 -14.28
CA ASP A 125 -31.53 -17.09 -14.86
C ASP A 125 -30.36 -17.80 -15.56
N ARG A 126 -29.30 -17.05 -15.90
CA ARG A 126 -28.06 -17.53 -16.50
C ARG A 126 -26.85 -17.35 -15.57
N MET A 127 -27.07 -17.13 -14.28
CA MET A 127 -26.05 -16.98 -13.24
C MET A 127 -26.11 -18.14 -12.26
N TRP A 128 -25.28 -18.11 -11.20
CA TRP A 128 -25.40 -19.11 -10.15
C TRP A 128 -26.76 -18.97 -9.42
N PRO A 129 -27.39 -20.08 -9.00
CA PRO A 129 -28.73 -20.02 -8.38
C PRO A 129 -28.82 -19.16 -7.12
N ASP A 130 -27.71 -18.95 -6.42
CA ASP A 130 -27.65 -18.12 -5.23
C ASP A 130 -27.51 -16.61 -5.53
N ASP A 131 -26.99 -16.23 -6.70
CA ASP A 131 -26.66 -14.83 -7.03
C ASP A 131 -27.89 -13.91 -6.89
N VAL A 132 -29.08 -14.39 -7.27
CA VAL A 132 -30.35 -13.63 -7.13
C VAL A 132 -30.68 -13.29 -5.67
N LEU A 133 -30.16 -14.04 -4.70
CA LEU A 133 -30.48 -13.89 -3.28
C LEU A 133 -29.67 -12.79 -2.61
N TRP A 134 -28.50 -12.43 -3.16
CA TRP A 134 -27.58 -11.50 -2.52
C TRP A 134 -27.04 -10.41 -3.45
N LEU A 135 -26.80 -10.72 -4.72
CA LEU A 135 -26.15 -9.79 -5.64
C LEU A 135 -27.06 -8.62 -6.01
N ASP A 136 -28.36 -8.83 -6.19
CA ASP A 136 -29.32 -7.74 -6.46
C ASP A 136 -29.31 -6.70 -5.34
N ALA A 137 -29.39 -7.17 -4.09
CA ALA A 137 -29.35 -6.32 -2.91
C ALA A 137 -28.00 -5.59 -2.81
N LEU A 138 -26.88 -6.29 -3.03
CA LEU A 138 -25.54 -5.70 -3.03
C LEU A 138 -25.42 -4.60 -4.09
N LEU A 139 -25.83 -4.86 -5.34
CA LEU A 139 -25.68 -3.90 -6.44
C LEU A 139 -26.58 -2.66 -6.26
N ARG A 140 -27.79 -2.82 -5.70
CA ARG A 140 -28.72 -1.69 -5.48
C ARG A 140 -28.39 -0.85 -4.27
N THR A 141 -27.99 -1.48 -3.17
CA THR A 141 -27.84 -0.80 -1.87
C THR A 141 -26.38 -0.57 -1.47
N LYS A 142 -25.45 -1.29 -2.09
CA LYS A 142 -24.04 -1.40 -1.67
C LYS A 142 -23.87 -1.90 -0.23
N ALA A 143 -24.90 -2.48 0.36
CA ALA A 143 -24.82 -3.07 1.69
C ALA A 143 -23.90 -4.31 1.65
N PRO A 144 -22.96 -4.46 2.60
CA PRO A 144 -22.09 -5.62 2.61
C PRO A 144 -22.86 -6.93 2.76
N VAL A 145 -22.43 -7.96 2.04
CA VAL A 145 -22.99 -9.31 2.14
C VAL A 145 -22.12 -10.18 3.05
N LEU A 146 -22.74 -10.92 3.96
CA LEU A 146 -22.08 -12.01 4.67
C LEU A 146 -23.02 -13.21 4.68
N GLY A 147 -22.58 -14.37 4.19
CA GLY A 147 -23.47 -15.50 4.10
C GLY A 147 -22.78 -16.82 3.79
N ARG A 148 -23.58 -17.89 3.85
CA ARG A 148 -23.19 -19.24 3.48
C ARG A 148 -24.22 -19.84 2.54
N VAL A 149 -23.74 -20.59 1.56
CA VAL A 149 -24.53 -21.27 0.55
C VAL A 149 -24.01 -22.70 0.39
N ASP A 150 -24.90 -23.68 0.52
CA ASP A 150 -24.60 -25.09 0.32
C ASP A 150 -25.36 -25.60 -0.92
N PHE A 151 -24.65 -26.33 -1.77
CA PHE A 151 -25.19 -26.96 -2.97
C PHE A 151 -25.26 -28.48 -2.79
N ALA A 152 -26.41 -29.06 -3.17
CA ALA A 152 -26.60 -30.50 -3.21
C ALA A 152 -25.90 -31.14 -4.43
N LEU A 153 -25.72 -32.46 -4.40
CA LEU A 153 -25.26 -33.22 -5.55
C LEU A 153 -26.12 -32.89 -6.80
N PRO A 154 -25.49 -32.69 -7.96
CA PRO A 154 -26.23 -32.60 -9.21
C PRO A 154 -26.90 -33.95 -9.53
N GLU A 155 -27.91 -33.93 -10.41
CA GLU A 155 -28.47 -35.18 -10.94
C GLU A 155 -27.38 -36.01 -11.64
N GLU A 156 -27.52 -37.33 -11.66
CA GLU A 156 -26.48 -38.23 -12.16
C GLU A 156 -26.12 -37.91 -13.62
N GLY A 157 -24.85 -37.58 -13.87
CA GLY A 157 -24.34 -37.16 -15.18
C GLY A 157 -24.38 -35.65 -15.46
N ALA A 158 -24.96 -34.84 -14.56
CA ALA A 158 -24.89 -33.38 -14.63
C ALA A 158 -23.60 -32.84 -13.97
N ARG A 159 -23.21 -31.62 -14.33
CA ARG A 159 -21.98 -31.00 -13.82
C ARG A 159 -22.19 -30.54 -12.38
N THR A 160 -21.11 -30.35 -11.62
CA THR A 160 -21.20 -29.86 -10.23
C THR A 160 -21.94 -28.52 -10.15
N GLU A 161 -21.83 -27.67 -11.16
CA GLU A 161 -22.47 -26.35 -11.19
C GLU A 161 -23.97 -26.41 -11.50
N ASP A 162 -24.45 -27.58 -11.92
CA ASP A 162 -25.87 -27.87 -12.13
C ASP A 162 -26.53 -28.37 -10.81
N GLY A 163 -25.78 -28.39 -9.70
CA GLY A 163 -26.26 -28.73 -8.37
C GLY A 163 -27.32 -27.75 -7.87
N ARG A 164 -28.37 -28.28 -7.23
CA ARG A 164 -29.44 -27.43 -6.68
C ARG A 164 -29.02 -26.78 -5.36
N LEU A 165 -29.50 -25.58 -5.12
CA LEU A 165 -29.37 -24.90 -3.82
C LEU A 165 -29.97 -25.79 -2.71
N ARG A 166 -29.14 -26.22 -1.76
CA ARG A 166 -29.57 -27.03 -0.60
C ARG A 166 -30.03 -26.13 0.53
N ARG A 167 -29.18 -25.17 0.90
CA ARG A 167 -29.42 -24.25 2.02
C ARG A 167 -28.60 -22.98 1.81
N CYS A 168 -29.16 -21.84 2.17
CA CYS A 168 -28.41 -20.59 2.25
C CYS A 168 -28.86 -19.77 3.46
N SER A 169 -27.99 -18.88 3.92
CA SER A 169 -28.32 -17.88 4.92
C SER A 169 -27.41 -16.68 4.72
N PHE A 170 -28.01 -15.49 4.71
CA PHE A 170 -27.30 -14.22 4.62
C PHE A 170 -27.63 -13.40 5.88
N LEU A 171 -26.62 -12.73 6.43
CA LEU A 171 -26.75 -11.91 7.64
C LEU A 171 -27.07 -10.47 7.25
N ASP A 172 -28.00 -9.85 7.95
CA ASP A 172 -28.34 -8.43 7.75
C ASP A 172 -27.19 -7.53 8.24
N ALA A 173 -26.82 -6.54 7.42
CA ALA A 173 -25.74 -5.59 7.70
C ALA A 173 -25.95 -4.75 9.00
N GLY A 174 -27.16 -4.74 9.56
CA GLY A 174 -27.52 -4.03 10.80
C GLY A 174 -27.23 -4.82 12.09
N ASP A 175 -26.93 -6.11 12.00
CA ASP A 175 -26.83 -7.00 13.17
C ASP A 175 -25.43 -7.62 13.30
N ALA A 176 -24.40 -6.76 13.25
CA ALA A 176 -22.98 -7.13 13.34
C ALA A 176 -22.54 -7.79 14.67
N ARG A 177 -23.49 -8.29 15.49
CA ARG A 177 -23.26 -9.07 16.70
C ARG A 177 -23.65 -10.55 16.57
N THR A 178 -24.29 -10.95 15.48
CA THR A 178 -24.55 -12.37 15.21
C THR A 178 -23.29 -12.97 14.59
N SER A 179 -22.64 -13.85 15.34
CA SER A 179 -21.37 -14.47 14.99
C SER A 179 -21.45 -15.34 13.73
N VAL A 180 -20.34 -15.45 13.00
CA VAL A 180 -20.13 -16.40 11.88
C VAL A 180 -20.52 -17.85 12.26
N ALA A 181 -20.50 -18.17 13.56
CA ALA A 181 -21.00 -19.44 14.10
C ALA A 181 -22.47 -19.73 13.76
N ALA A 182 -23.31 -18.70 13.56
CA ALA A 182 -24.70 -18.88 13.10
C ALA A 182 -24.81 -19.46 11.68
N LEU A 183 -23.74 -19.33 10.87
CA LEU A 183 -23.60 -19.94 9.55
C LEU A 183 -23.00 -21.35 9.61
N GLY A 184 -22.80 -21.91 10.81
CA GLY A 184 -22.22 -23.24 11.00
C GLY A 184 -20.74 -23.33 10.61
N VAL A 185 -20.02 -22.20 10.62
CA VAL A 185 -18.58 -22.09 10.37
C VAL A 185 -17.91 -21.73 11.71
N THR A 186 -17.05 -22.59 12.24
CA THR A 186 -16.48 -22.41 13.60
C THR A 186 -15.07 -21.85 13.60
N ARG A 187 -14.35 -21.97 12.48
CA ARG A 187 -13.02 -21.43 12.28
C ARG A 187 -13.10 -20.15 11.45
N GLU A 188 -12.94 -19.00 12.09
CA GLU A 188 -12.45 -17.82 11.38
C GLU A 188 -10.99 -18.13 11.04
N ALA A 189 -10.69 -18.38 9.76
CA ALA A 189 -9.31 -18.30 9.31
C ALA A 189 -8.81 -16.91 9.72
N HIS A 190 -7.81 -16.92 10.60
CA HIS A 190 -7.12 -15.79 11.19
C HIS A 190 -7.10 -14.57 10.27
N ALA A 191 -7.32 -13.39 10.85
CA ALA A 191 -7.14 -12.07 10.24
C ALA A 191 -5.85 -11.96 9.42
N GLN A 192 -5.90 -12.44 8.17
CA GLN A 192 -4.89 -12.21 7.16
C GLN A 192 -5.45 -11.11 6.27
N SER A 193 -5.01 -9.88 6.57
CA SER A 193 -5.12 -8.68 5.74
C SER A 193 -6.46 -7.90 5.65
N PHE A 194 -7.37 -8.01 6.63
CA PHE A 194 -8.26 -6.87 6.86
C PHE A 194 -7.54 -5.84 7.74
N GLY A 195 -6.93 -4.85 7.09
CA GLY A 195 -6.68 -3.57 7.73
C GLY A 195 -8.03 -3.02 8.22
N THR A 196 -8.20 -2.98 9.53
CA THR A 196 -9.41 -2.58 10.28
C THR A 196 -10.60 -3.55 10.25
N THR A 197 -10.95 -4.08 11.42
CA THR A 197 -12.35 -4.43 11.73
C THR A 197 -13.19 -3.14 11.69
N PRO A 198 -14.39 -3.13 11.08
CA PRO A 198 -15.15 -1.91 10.84
C PRO A 198 -15.89 -1.49 12.11
N LYS A 199 -15.22 -0.73 12.98
CA LYS A 199 -15.91 0.23 13.86
C LYS A 199 -16.11 1.60 13.19
N ALA A 200 -15.49 1.83 12.03
CA ALA A 200 -15.56 3.12 11.32
C ALA A 200 -16.54 3.15 10.12
N CYS A 201 -17.10 2.02 9.67
CA CYS A 201 -18.06 2.00 8.54
C CYS A 201 -19.55 1.96 8.93
N LEU A 202 -19.90 1.70 10.19
CA LEU A 202 -21.33 1.64 10.58
C LEU A 202 -21.96 2.99 10.96
N VAL A 203 -21.19 4.09 11.05
CA VAL A 203 -21.70 5.38 11.56
C VAL A 203 -21.84 6.47 10.48
N ALA A 204 -21.37 6.24 9.24
CA ALA A 204 -21.34 7.29 8.20
C ALA A 204 -22.45 7.20 7.12
N LEU A 205 -23.48 6.38 7.31
CA LEU A 205 -24.54 6.14 6.29
C LEU A 205 -25.93 6.65 6.67
N ALA A 206 -26.05 7.52 7.67
CA ALA A 206 -27.32 8.14 8.06
C ALA A 206 -27.47 9.62 7.64
N ALA A 207 -26.49 10.22 6.95
CA ALA A 207 -26.51 11.65 6.64
C ALA A 207 -26.11 11.96 5.19
N SER A 208 -26.98 11.65 4.23
CA SER A 208 -27.17 12.44 3.00
C SER A 208 -28.22 11.79 2.09
N VAL A 209 -29.48 11.85 2.53
CA VAL A 209 -30.62 11.75 1.62
C VAL A 209 -31.12 13.17 1.39
N ILE A 210 -31.45 13.48 0.14
CA ILE A 210 -32.00 14.73 -0.42
C ILE A 210 -30.94 15.62 -1.11
N GLY A 211 -30.90 15.52 -2.44
CA GLY A 211 -30.18 16.44 -3.32
C GLY A 211 -30.28 16.00 -4.78
N THR A 212 -31.21 16.59 -5.51
CA THR A 212 -31.71 16.30 -6.86
C THR A 212 -30.68 16.29 -8.01
N HIS A 213 -31.07 15.59 -9.07
CA HIS A 213 -30.43 15.41 -10.39
C HIS A 213 -29.87 16.66 -11.09
N ALA A 214 -28.85 16.36 -11.91
CA ALA A 214 -28.48 16.93 -13.21
C ALA A 214 -27.59 18.19 -13.27
N SER A 215 -26.31 17.98 -13.60
CA SER A 215 -25.82 18.30 -14.95
C SER A 215 -24.61 17.42 -15.29
N LEU A 216 -24.67 16.81 -16.48
CA LEU A 216 -23.63 15.97 -17.08
C LEU A 216 -22.49 16.85 -17.55
N ASP A 217 -21.29 16.65 -17.02
CA ASP A 217 -20.08 17.15 -17.66
C ASP A 217 -18.99 16.06 -17.66
N LYS A 218 -18.40 15.83 -18.83
CA LYS A 218 -17.42 14.78 -19.11
C LYS A 218 -16.10 15.10 -18.38
N ARG A 219 -15.96 14.69 -17.11
CA ARG A 219 -14.68 14.85 -16.38
C ARG A 219 -13.69 13.76 -16.79
N GLN A 220 -12.50 14.18 -17.25
CA GLN A 220 -11.34 13.32 -17.46
C GLN A 220 -11.04 12.48 -16.21
N ARG A 221 -10.80 11.17 -16.42
CA ARG A 221 -10.43 10.20 -15.36
C ARG A 221 -9.16 10.66 -14.63
N GLN A 222 -9.11 10.45 -13.32
CA GLN A 222 -8.00 10.89 -12.47
C GLN A 222 -7.06 9.72 -12.14
N THR A 223 -5.76 9.86 -12.36
CA THR A 223 -4.70 8.91 -11.96
C THR A 223 -4.57 8.85 -10.42
N PRO A 224 -3.93 7.81 -9.83
CA PRO A 224 -3.58 7.79 -8.40
C PRO A 224 -2.89 9.08 -7.94
N LEU A 225 -1.97 9.61 -8.76
CA LEU A 225 -1.39 10.93 -8.54
C LEU A 225 -2.47 12.02 -8.48
N GLN A 226 -3.39 12.10 -9.44
CA GLN A 226 -4.46 13.12 -9.45
C GLN A 226 -5.45 12.98 -8.28
N GLN A 227 -5.72 11.75 -7.82
CA GLN A 227 -6.55 11.49 -6.64
C GLN A 227 -5.86 12.00 -5.38
N VAL A 228 -4.60 11.62 -5.17
CA VAL A 228 -3.82 12.12 -4.03
C VAL A 228 -3.74 13.65 -4.10
N MET A 229 -3.45 14.25 -5.27
CA MET A 229 -3.42 15.71 -5.51
C MET A 229 -4.68 16.45 -5.03
N GLN A 230 -5.84 15.79 -4.95
CA GLN A 230 -7.10 16.38 -4.51
C GLN A 230 -7.46 16.11 -3.05
N MET A 231 -6.70 15.27 -2.35
CA MET A 231 -6.92 14.97 -0.94
C MET A 231 -6.71 16.21 -0.07
N LYS A 232 -7.67 16.45 0.83
CA LYS A 232 -7.53 17.40 1.93
C LYS A 232 -6.54 16.83 2.95
N THR A 233 -5.56 17.63 3.32
CA THR A 233 -4.54 17.21 4.30
C THR A 233 -4.72 17.90 5.64
N LYS A 234 -4.33 17.18 6.69
CA LYS A 234 -4.27 17.71 8.05
C LYS A 234 -3.23 18.82 8.11
N THR A 235 -3.55 19.90 8.82
CA THR A 235 -2.65 21.04 9.05
C THR A 235 -1.88 20.93 10.37
N LEU A 236 -2.20 19.95 11.20
CA LEU A 236 -1.56 19.68 12.49
C LEU A 236 -0.97 18.28 12.49
N ALA A 237 0.26 18.17 13.00
CA ALA A 237 0.94 16.92 13.30
C ALA A 237 0.42 16.34 14.63
N SER A 238 0.67 15.05 14.87
CA SER A 238 0.17 14.35 16.07
C SER A 238 0.76 14.89 17.38
N ASP A 239 1.93 15.52 17.31
CA ASP A 239 2.62 16.17 18.43
C ASP A 239 2.21 17.65 18.63
N GLY A 240 1.24 18.14 17.85
CA GLY A 240 0.80 19.54 17.87
C GLY A 240 1.63 20.47 16.99
N GLY A 241 2.63 19.97 16.26
CA GLY A 241 3.36 20.69 15.22
C GLY A 241 2.46 21.09 14.04
N SER A 242 2.96 21.97 13.18
CA SER A 242 2.23 22.39 11.97
C SER A 242 2.66 21.59 10.76
N ILE A 243 1.71 21.30 9.87
CA ILE A 243 1.96 20.62 8.59
C ILE A 243 1.72 21.60 7.44
N ILE A 244 2.70 21.72 6.56
CA ILE A 244 2.57 22.33 5.24
C ILE A 244 2.49 21.21 4.21
N ASP A 245 1.64 21.38 3.20
CA ASP A 245 1.48 20.49 2.06
C ASP A 245 1.48 21.32 0.78
N GLN A 246 2.47 21.11 -0.07
CA GLN A 246 2.71 21.93 -1.26
C GLN A 246 3.13 21.08 -2.45
N THR A 247 2.85 21.61 -3.64
CA THR A 247 3.34 21.05 -4.92
C THR A 247 4.15 22.10 -5.66
N VAL A 248 5.38 21.76 -6.00
CA VAL A 248 6.28 22.59 -6.82
C VAL A 248 6.61 21.86 -8.13
N ILE A 249 7.10 22.59 -9.12
CA ILE A 249 7.58 22.01 -10.37
C ILE A 249 9.11 21.96 -10.30
N ILE A 250 9.72 20.79 -10.42
CA ILE A 250 11.18 20.62 -10.45
C ILE A 250 11.56 19.90 -11.74
N ASP A 251 12.33 20.56 -12.61
CA ASP A 251 12.71 20.01 -13.93
C ASP A 251 11.49 19.48 -14.73
N GLY A 252 10.35 20.17 -14.63
CA GLY A 252 9.10 19.79 -15.29
C GLY A 252 8.26 18.72 -14.58
N MET A 253 8.73 18.15 -13.47
CA MET A 253 7.99 17.19 -12.66
C MET A 253 7.20 17.90 -11.54
N ASN A 254 5.93 17.53 -11.35
CA ASN A 254 5.16 17.97 -10.20
C ASN A 254 5.60 17.19 -8.95
N ILE A 255 6.36 17.85 -8.07
CA ILE A 255 6.83 17.28 -6.81
C ILE A 255 5.94 17.80 -5.69
N ARG A 256 5.05 16.94 -5.20
CA ARG A 256 4.27 17.22 -3.99
C ARG A 256 4.97 16.66 -2.77
N PHE A 257 4.98 17.44 -1.70
CA PHE A 257 5.59 17.07 -0.44
C PHE A 257 4.83 17.66 0.74
N ARG A 258 4.98 17.01 1.90
CA ARG A 258 4.46 17.47 3.18
C ARG A 258 5.61 17.69 4.13
N VAL A 259 5.54 18.75 4.94
CA VAL A 259 6.54 19.10 5.95
C VAL A 259 5.83 19.27 7.29
N ALA A 260 6.26 18.52 8.30
CA ALA A 260 5.78 18.63 9.67
C ALA A 260 6.91 19.13 10.57
N ALA A 261 6.69 20.23 11.28
CA ALA A 261 7.67 20.82 12.18
C ALA A 261 7.00 21.65 13.29
N PRO A 262 7.72 21.98 14.37
CA PRO A 262 7.27 23.00 15.30
C PRO A 262 7.05 24.33 14.59
N ALA A 263 6.03 25.10 14.99
CA ALA A 263 5.69 26.37 14.33
C ALA A 263 6.88 27.35 14.24
N SER A 264 7.78 27.33 15.23
CA SER A 264 8.99 28.14 15.28
C SER A 264 10.07 27.75 14.26
N ALA A 265 9.99 26.57 13.66
CA ALA A 265 10.93 26.12 12.63
C ALA A 265 10.57 26.65 11.24
N PHE A 266 9.31 27.05 10.99
CA PHE A 266 8.90 27.59 9.70
C PHE A 266 9.40 29.03 9.52
N VAL A 267 9.97 29.32 8.34
CA VAL A 267 10.51 30.66 8.01
C VAL A 267 9.40 31.72 7.96
N THR A 268 8.20 31.31 7.54
CA THR A 268 6.95 32.04 7.73
C THR A 268 5.97 31.12 8.45
N PRO A 269 5.50 31.46 9.67
CA PRO A 269 4.59 30.59 10.40
C PRO A 269 3.35 30.31 9.56
N PRO A 270 2.91 29.04 9.45
CA PRO A 270 1.63 28.73 8.80
C PRO A 270 0.52 29.48 9.56
N GLN A 271 -0.23 30.32 8.85
CA GLN A 271 -1.28 31.13 9.47
C GLN A 271 -2.30 30.22 10.16
N SER A 272 -2.57 30.48 11.44
CA SER A 272 -3.54 29.75 12.26
C SER A 272 -4.98 30.12 11.87
N GLN A 273 -5.41 29.81 10.65
CA GLN A 273 -6.81 29.90 10.27
C GLN A 273 -7.27 28.61 9.59
N ALA A 274 -8.28 28.00 10.18
CA ALA A 274 -9.00 26.87 9.61
C ALA A 274 -9.51 27.26 8.21
N GLY A 275 -8.90 26.70 7.17
CA GLY A 275 -9.49 26.67 5.83
C GLY A 275 -8.74 27.32 4.68
N THR A 276 -7.57 27.95 4.87
CA THR A 276 -6.79 28.50 3.75
C THR A 276 -5.35 28.01 3.75
N GLN A 277 -4.97 27.31 2.70
CA GLN A 277 -3.63 26.80 2.41
C GLN A 277 -2.60 27.93 2.51
N SER A 278 -1.44 27.66 3.14
CA SER A 278 -0.25 28.51 2.98
C SER A 278 0.24 28.40 1.53
N THR A 279 -0.14 29.38 0.71
CA THR A 279 0.09 29.50 -0.73
C THR A 279 1.53 29.82 -1.12
N ALA A 280 2.50 29.74 -0.21
CA ALA A 280 3.78 30.43 -0.42
C ALA A 280 4.63 29.91 -1.60
N MET A 281 4.53 28.63 -2.00
CA MET A 281 5.32 28.11 -3.13
C MET A 281 4.59 27.20 -4.13
N THR A 282 3.28 26.99 -3.99
CA THR A 282 2.55 26.11 -4.90
C THR A 282 2.66 26.61 -6.35
N GLY A 283 3.12 25.75 -7.26
CA GLY A 283 3.31 26.07 -8.67
C GLY A 283 4.61 26.80 -9.02
N GLN A 284 5.49 27.08 -8.06
CA GLN A 284 6.83 27.61 -8.37
C GLN A 284 7.67 26.56 -9.13
N THR A 285 8.49 27.04 -10.07
CA THR A 285 9.37 26.20 -10.88
C THR A 285 10.83 26.31 -10.45
N PHE A 286 11.48 25.16 -10.27
CA PHE A 286 12.88 25.01 -9.91
C PHE A 286 13.60 24.15 -10.96
N THR A 287 14.91 24.36 -11.08
CA THR A 287 15.76 23.63 -12.03
C THR A 287 17.00 23.07 -11.33
N SER A 288 17.35 21.82 -11.59
CA SER A 288 18.53 21.17 -10.99
C SER A 288 19.87 21.75 -11.48
N SER A 289 19.89 22.52 -12.57
CA SER A 289 21.10 23.16 -13.13
C SER A 289 21.53 24.44 -12.41
N ARG A 290 20.71 24.98 -11.50
CA ARG A 290 21.00 26.24 -10.81
C ARG A 290 22.09 26.01 -9.77
N LYS A 291 23.27 26.62 -9.96
CA LYS A 291 24.30 26.69 -8.90
C LYS A 291 23.68 27.38 -7.69
N THR A 292 23.71 26.70 -6.55
CA THR A 292 23.15 27.21 -5.30
C THR A 292 24.03 28.34 -4.76
N ASN A 293 23.52 29.57 -4.78
CA ASN A 293 24.00 30.60 -3.85
C ASN A 293 23.31 30.31 -2.51
N ALA A 294 23.96 29.51 -1.67
CA ALA A 294 23.50 29.23 -0.32
C ALA A 294 23.60 30.51 0.52
N THR A 295 22.54 31.32 0.53
CA THR A 295 22.40 32.44 1.47
C THR A 295 21.00 32.47 2.05
N ALA A 296 20.86 31.90 3.25
CA ALA A 296 20.05 32.44 4.34
C ALA A 296 20.33 31.62 5.62
N SER A 297 21.51 31.79 6.21
CA SER A 297 21.71 31.40 7.60
C SER A 297 20.95 32.39 8.48
N ARG A 298 19.82 31.93 9.03
CA ARG A 298 19.14 32.54 10.18
C ARG A 298 19.04 31.43 11.19
N ALA A 299 19.63 31.63 12.39
CA ALA A 299 19.81 30.65 13.47
C ALA A 299 19.19 29.29 13.15
N ALA A 300 19.99 28.41 12.52
CA ALA A 300 19.52 27.10 12.09
C ALA A 300 18.80 26.46 13.29
N SER A 301 17.56 26.03 13.10
CA SER A 301 16.95 25.20 14.12
C SER A 301 17.91 24.04 14.40
N ASN A 302 18.07 23.64 15.67
CA ASN A 302 18.91 22.49 16.00
C ASN A 302 18.36 21.16 15.43
N LEU A 303 17.22 21.24 14.72
CA LEU A 303 16.51 20.12 14.12
C LEU A 303 17.14 19.72 12.80
N GLY A 304 17.36 18.42 12.61
CA GLY A 304 17.66 17.84 11.31
C GLY A 304 16.43 17.61 10.45
N LEU A 305 16.61 16.85 9.37
CA LEU A 305 15.57 16.52 8.40
C LEU A 305 15.44 15.01 8.24
N ASN A 306 14.23 14.46 8.23
CA ASN A 306 13.96 13.10 7.80
C ASN A 306 13.04 13.10 6.57
N VAL A 307 13.58 12.76 5.41
CA VAL A 307 12.85 12.70 4.13
C VAL A 307 12.37 11.28 3.85
N LEU A 308 11.05 11.08 3.93
CA LEU A 308 10.36 9.82 3.65
C LEU A 308 9.95 9.73 2.18
N LEU A 309 10.39 8.66 1.53
CA LEU A 309 9.96 8.22 0.21
C LEU A 309 8.95 7.08 0.40
N HIS A 310 7.70 7.30 0.00
CA HIS A 310 6.63 6.32 0.23
C HIS A 310 6.77 5.04 -0.62
N GLY A 311 6.04 3.99 -0.27
CA GLY A 311 5.94 2.75 -1.07
C GLY A 311 4.97 2.90 -2.24
N ASP A 312 5.01 2.01 -3.22
CA ASP A 312 4.33 2.19 -4.52
C ASP A 312 2.83 2.51 -4.43
N GLY A 313 2.12 2.08 -3.38
CA GLY A 313 0.69 2.43 -3.18
C GLY A 313 0.41 3.82 -2.59
N GLY A 314 1.43 4.60 -2.23
CA GLY A 314 1.27 5.97 -1.71
C GLY A 314 0.81 6.09 -0.25
N GLN A 315 0.45 5.00 0.42
CA GLN A 315 -0.17 5.03 1.75
C GLN A 315 0.70 5.74 2.78
N SER A 316 2.02 5.51 2.78
CA SER A 316 2.93 6.16 3.73
C SER A 316 3.13 7.66 3.50
N PHE A 317 2.79 8.20 2.32
CA PHE A 317 2.68 9.66 2.12
C PHE A 317 1.41 10.22 2.77
N ILE A 318 0.30 9.49 2.66
CA ILE A 318 -0.99 9.88 3.23
C ILE A 318 -0.94 9.81 4.76
N ALA A 319 -0.49 8.67 5.29
CA ALA A 319 -0.34 8.42 6.72
C ALA A 319 0.69 9.35 7.38
N PHE A 320 1.75 9.71 6.64
CA PHE A 320 2.82 10.61 7.07
C PHE A 320 3.42 10.20 8.44
N PRO A 321 4.00 8.99 8.56
CA PRO A 321 4.37 8.40 9.84
C PRO A 321 5.56 9.10 10.53
N ASN A 322 6.36 9.86 9.79
CA ASN A 322 7.48 10.66 10.33
C ASN A 322 7.06 12.10 10.67
N GLN A 323 5.76 12.40 10.79
CA GLN A 323 5.27 13.77 11.05
C GLN A 323 5.60 14.30 12.46
N ASP A 324 5.84 13.42 13.42
CA ASP A 324 6.15 13.85 14.78
C ASP A 324 7.60 14.38 14.83
N SER A 325 7.81 15.52 15.47
CA SER A 325 9.12 16.20 15.63
C SER A 325 10.02 15.49 16.64
N ARG A 326 9.90 14.16 16.74
CA ARG A 326 10.66 13.32 17.67
C ARG A 326 12.13 13.31 17.26
N ALA A 327 13.00 13.20 18.26
CA ALA A 327 14.45 13.08 18.10
C ALA A 327 15.16 14.24 17.37
N GLY A 328 14.56 15.43 17.41
CA GLY A 328 15.17 16.61 16.82
C GLY A 328 15.22 16.54 15.30
N LEU A 329 14.22 15.94 14.65
CA LEU A 329 14.07 15.90 13.20
C LEU A 329 12.75 16.53 12.76
N ILE A 330 12.80 17.22 11.63
CA ILE A 330 11.64 17.68 10.87
C ILE A 330 11.20 16.54 9.94
N GLY A 331 9.90 16.24 9.96
CA GLY A 331 9.32 15.22 9.09
C GLY A 331 9.04 15.76 7.70
N VAL A 332 9.54 15.10 6.66
CA VAL A 332 9.16 15.36 5.27
C VAL A 332 8.67 14.08 4.63
N ALA A 333 7.54 14.11 3.93
CA ALA A 333 7.10 13.02 3.06
C ALA A 333 6.97 13.55 1.63
N VAL A 334 7.56 12.84 0.68
CA VAL A 334 7.56 13.24 -0.74
C VAL A 334 6.74 12.25 -1.53
N LEU A 335 5.88 12.74 -2.42
CA LEU A 335 5.08 11.94 -3.34
C LEU A 335 5.87 11.71 -4.63
N ALA A 336 5.89 10.45 -5.10
CA ALA A 336 6.46 10.12 -6.40
C ALA A 336 5.71 10.88 -7.51
N PRO A 337 6.41 11.53 -8.46
CA PRO A 337 5.80 12.34 -9.50
C PRO A 337 5.19 11.51 -10.65
N ASP A 338 5.19 10.19 -10.52
CA ASP A 338 4.63 9.27 -11.51
C ASP A 338 3.11 9.13 -11.34
N ALA A 339 2.40 8.92 -12.45
CA ALA A 339 0.95 8.78 -12.44
C ALA A 339 0.44 7.65 -11.54
N GLN A 340 1.21 6.57 -11.42
CA GLN A 340 0.94 5.39 -10.58
C GLN A 340 1.65 5.47 -9.23
N LEU A 341 2.24 6.61 -8.87
CA LEU A 341 3.00 6.81 -7.62
C LEU A 341 4.25 5.92 -7.51
N HIS A 342 4.74 5.40 -8.63
CA HIS A 342 5.93 4.56 -8.63
C HIS A 342 7.20 5.41 -8.73
N TRP A 343 8.09 5.27 -7.74
CA TRP A 343 9.43 5.88 -7.80
C TRP A 343 10.21 5.35 -9.01
N GLY A 344 10.76 6.26 -9.81
CA GLY A 344 11.44 5.99 -11.07
C GLY A 344 10.54 5.53 -12.22
N GLY A 345 9.21 5.51 -12.05
CA GLY A 345 8.26 4.94 -13.03
C GLY A 345 8.44 3.43 -13.24
N GLY A 346 7.57 2.79 -14.02
CA GLY A 346 7.65 1.34 -14.25
C GLY A 346 7.21 0.51 -13.04
N SER A 347 7.70 -0.73 -12.91
CA SER A 347 7.32 -1.65 -11.82
C SER A 347 8.49 -2.55 -11.41
N GLY A 348 8.45 -3.08 -10.18
CA GLY A 348 9.50 -3.95 -9.65
C GLY A 348 10.87 -3.26 -9.64
N VAL A 349 11.87 -3.90 -10.24
CA VAL A 349 13.25 -3.37 -10.34
C VAL A 349 13.50 -2.51 -11.58
N ASN A 350 12.55 -2.45 -12.53
CA ASN A 350 12.70 -1.67 -13.76
C ASN A 350 12.12 -0.26 -13.57
N ARG A 351 12.99 0.69 -13.18
CA ARG A 351 12.63 2.05 -12.78
C ARG A 351 13.38 3.11 -13.62
N PRO A 352 13.00 3.33 -14.90
CA PRO A 352 13.82 4.07 -15.88
C PRO A 352 14.09 5.54 -15.53
N ASN A 353 13.19 6.19 -14.78
CA ASN A 353 13.28 7.61 -14.44
C ASN A 353 13.96 7.88 -13.09
N SER A 354 14.55 6.86 -12.46
CA SER A 354 15.10 6.95 -11.09
C SER A 354 16.16 8.05 -10.94
N ALA A 355 17.08 8.19 -11.91
CA ALA A 355 18.12 9.22 -11.88
C ALA A 355 17.55 10.65 -11.97
N ALA A 356 16.50 10.85 -12.78
CA ALA A 356 15.86 12.16 -12.93
C ALA A 356 15.09 12.54 -11.65
N GLN A 357 14.30 11.61 -11.10
CA GLN A 357 13.57 11.83 -9.84
C GLN A 357 14.52 12.04 -8.66
N THR A 358 15.66 11.35 -8.64
CA THR A 358 16.71 11.56 -7.61
C THR A 358 17.27 13.00 -7.67
N ARG A 359 17.56 13.55 -8.86
CA ARG A 359 17.99 14.95 -8.99
C ARG A 359 16.91 15.95 -8.54
N ALA A 360 15.63 15.61 -8.74
CA ALA A 360 14.54 16.43 -8.21
C ALA A 360 14.50 16.44 -6.69
N LEU A 361 14.75 15.30 -6.03
CA LEU A 361 14.87 15.22 -4.56
C LEU A 361 16.03 16.08 -4.04
N GLN A 362 17.18 16.11 -4.73
CA GLN A 362 18.28 17.01 -4.38
C GLN A 362 17.84 18.48 -4.42
N THR A 363 17.12 18.87 -5.48
CA THR A 363 16.62 20.25 -5.64
C THR A 363 15.57 20.60 -4.58
N LEU A 364 14.68 19.66 -4.24
CA LEU A 364 13.73 19.80 -3.14
C LEU A 364 14.45 20.14 -1.84
N VAL A 365 15.46 19.35 -1.46
CA VAL A 365 16.19 19.53 -0.20
C VAL A 365 17.06 20.80 -0.20
N THR A 366 17.68 21.16 -1.32
CA THR A 366 18.67 22.25 -1.36
C THR A 366 18.10 23.61 -1.76
N GLN A 367 16.94 23.66 -2.42
CA GLN A 367 16.38 24.91 -2.95
C GLN A 367 14.96 25.18 -2.47
N VAL A 368 14.14 24.15 -2.27
CA VAL A 368 12.70 24.31 -1.96
C VAL A 368 12.45 24.31 -0.46
N LEU A 369 13.05 23.38 0.30
CA LEU A 369 12.84 23.29 1.75
C LEU A 369 13.46 24.45 2.56
N PRO A 370 14.70 24.93 2.29
CA PRO A 370 15.33 25.98 3.09
C PRO A 370 14.53 27.29 3.23
N PRO A 371 13.84 27.80 2.18
CA PRO A 371 12.98 28.97 2.34
C PRO A 371 11.64 28.68 3.03
N LEU A 372 11.25 27.42 3.21
CA LEU A 372 10.01 27.02 3.91
C LEU A 372 10.25 26.74 5.39
N VAL A 373 11.29 25.97 5.71
CA VAL A 373 11.58 25.48 7.05
C VAL A 373 13.08 25.55 7.34
N SER A 374 13.43 26.05 8.53
CA SER A 374 14.81 26.11 9.01
C SER A 374 15.21 24.76 9.60
N PHE A 375 16.29 24.18 9.07
CA PHE A 375 16.87 22.92 9.55
C PHE A 375 18.39 22.94 9.43
N ASP A 376 19.05 22.09 10.22
CA ASP A 376 20.49 21.85 10.17
C ASP A 376 20.82 20.94 8.98
N SER A 377 21.41 21.52 7.94
CA SER A 377 21.79 20.81 6.71
C SER A 377 22.91 19.77 6.91
N SER A 378 23.54 19.71 8.09
CA SER A 378 24.48 18.63 8.45
C SER A 378 23.78 17.41 9.06
N LYS A 379 22.46 17.49 9.30
CA LYS A 379 21.63 16.44 9.91
C LYS A 379 20.52 16.01 8.96
N VAL A 380 20.89 15.59 7.74
CA VAL A 380 19.94 15.09 6.75
C VAL A 380 19.85 13.57 6.82
N TYR A 381 18.62 13.07 6.88
CA TYR A 381 18.31 11.66 6.97
C TYR A 381 17.21 11.31 5.97
N PHE A 382 17.19 10.05 5.54
CA PHE A 382 16.17 9.52 4.65
C PHE A 382 15.50 8.26 5.21
N SER A 383 14.25 8.06 4.81
CA SER A 383 13.50 6.83 4.99
C SER A 383 12.90 6.42 3.66
N GLY A 384 12.96 5.14 3.34
CA GLY A 384 12.21 4.53 2.25
C GLY A 384 11.22 3.51 2.80
N VAL A 385 10.08 3.37 2.14
CA VAL A 385 9.16 2.25 2.33
C VAL A 385 9.01 1.52 1.00
N SER A 386 9.22 0.19 0.97
CA SER A 386 9.02 -0.65 -0.22
C SER A 386 9.67 -0.06 -1.50
N GLY A 387 8.88 0.34 -2.50
CA GLY A 387 9.38 1.03 -3.71
C GLY A 387 10.24 2.28 -3.45
N GLY A 388 9.96 3.04 -2.39
CA GLY A 388 10.79 4.16 -1.94
C GLY A 388 12.16 3.71 -1.43
N SER A 389 12.24 2.57 -0.75
CA SER A 389 13.52 1.96 -0.32
C SER A 389 14.36 1.50 -1.51
N ILE A 390 13.71 0.98 -2.56
CA ILE A 390 14.38 0.59 -3.81
C ILE A 390 15.05 1.81 -4.43
N LEU A 391 14.34 2.94 -4.60
CA LEU A 391 14.94 4.17 -5.10
C LEU A 391 16.04 4.69 -4.16
N LEU A 392 15.80 4.62 -2.85
CA LEU A 392 16.71 5.10 -1.82
C LEU A 392 18.08 4.41 -1.93
N SER A 393 18.10 3.08 -1.93
CA SER A 393 19.36 2.32 -1.94
C SER A 393 20.02 2.27 -3.32
N SER A 394 19.26 2.35 -4.41
CA SER A 394 19.81 2.19 -5.76
C SER A 394 20.29 3.47 -6.42
N PHE A 395 19.68 4.63 -6.12
CA PHE A 395 20.04 5.93 -6.73
C PHE A 395 20.26 7.05 -5.71
N VAL A 396 19.38 7.21 -4.70
CA VAL A 396 19.47 8.37 -3.79
C VAL A 396 20.75 8.34 -2.97
N LEU A 397 21.08 7.23 -2.32
CA LEU A 397 22.31 7.16 -1.53
C LEU A 397 23.57 7.25 -2.42
N PRO A 398 23.70 6.49 -3.52
CA PRO A 398 24.85 6.61 -4.40
C PRO A 398 25.06 8.01 -4.97
N MET A 399 23.99 8.71 -5.35
CA MET A 399 24.09 10.03 -5.98
C MET A 399 24.16 11.18 -4.97
N LEU A 400 23.42 11.09 -3.85
CA LEU A 400 23.12 12.25 -3.00
C LEU A 400 23.67 12.16 -1.57
N ALA A 401 24.18 11.00 -1.12
CA ALA A 401 24.67 10.90 0.25
C ALA A 401 25.82 11.87 0.55
N GLY A 402 26.74 12.07 -0.40
CA GLY A 402 27.77 13.11 -0.33
C GLY A 402 27.20 14.53 -0.48
N PRO A 403 26.54 14.86 -1.61
CA PRO A 403 26.02 16.22 -1.87
C PRO A 403 25.06 16.77 -0.81
N LEU A 404 24.25 15.91 -0.17
CA LEU A 404 23.32 16.30 0.88
C LEU A 404 23.84 16.02 2.30
N GLN A 405 25.07 15.50 2.44
CA GLN A 405 25.66 15.08 3.72
C GLN A 405 24.70 14.16 4.52
N ILE A 406 24.12 13.17 3.85
CA ILE A 406 23.17 12.23 4.47
C ILE A 406 23.90 11.46 5.57
N ARG A 407 23.38 11.53 6.81
CA ARG A 407 23.96 10.87 7.99
C ARG A 407 23.33 9.54 8.30
N GLY A 408 22.08 9.32 7.86
CA GLY A 408 21.49 8.00 7.95
C GLY A 408 20.30 7.75 7.04
N ALA A 409 20.07 6.47 6.79
CA ALA A 409 19.04 5.99 5.87
C ALA A 409 18.39 4.71 6.41
N LEU A 410 17.05 4.72 6.46
CA LEU A 410 16.25 3.56 6.82
C LEU A 410 15.52 3.02 5.58
N MET A 411 15.76 1.76 5.24
CA MET A 411 15.00 1.05 4.22
C MET A 411 14.01 0.13 4.91
N SER A 412 12.73 0.48 4.82
CA SER A 412 11.62 -0.26 5.44
C SER A 412 10.97 -1.13 4.37
N CYS A 413 11.34 -2.40 4.34
CA CYS A 413 11.14 -3.30 3.21
C CYS A 413 11.82 -2.79 1.95
N GLY A 414 12.16 -3.71 1.05
CA GLY A 414 12.75 -3.38 -0.24
C GLY A 414 14.18 -2.87 -0.18
N GLY A 415 14.85 -3.01 -1.32
CA GLY A 415 16.25 -2.72 -1.46
C GLY A 415 16.72 -3.23 -2.80
N LEU A 416 17.59 -2.46 -3.43
CA LEU A 416 18.22 -2.80 -4.69
C LEU A 416 19.66 -2.30 -4.65
N ALA A 417 20.58 -3.12 -5.15
CA ALA A 417 21.98 -2.75 -5.26
C ALA A 417 22.13 -1.41 -6.03
N PRO A 418 23.14 -0.58 -5.70
CA PRO A 418 23.44 0.65 -6.41
C PRO A 418 23.40 0.47 -7.93
N LYS A 419 22.66 1.33 -8.62
CA LYS A 419 22.54 1.36 -10.09
C LYS A 419 23.35 2.48 -10.73
N THR A 420 24.02 3.28 -9.90
CA THR A 420 25.01 4.28 -10.29
C THR A 420 26.21 4.17 -9.37
N ASP A 421 27.32 4.77 -9.79
CA ASP A 421 28.49 4.90 -8.92
C ASP A 421 28.14 5.66 -7.64
N PHE A 422 28.74 5.21 -6.54
CA PHE A 422 28.59 5.87 -5.24
C PHE A 422 29.58 7.03 -5.15
N VAL A 423 29.05 8.26 -5.24
CA VAL A 423 29.86 9.49 -5.26
C VAL A 423 30.59 9.66 -3.93
N ASP A 424 31.92 9.78 -3.99
CA ASP A 424 32.80 9.98 -2.83
C ASP A 424 32.64 8.92 -1.71
N ALA A 425 32.37 7.65 -2.07
CA ALA A 425 32.11 6.56 -1.14
C ALA A 425 33.08 6.51 0.07
N ALA A 426 34.39 6.66 -0.16
CA ALA A 426 35.40 6.64 0.89
C ALA A 426 35.27 7.76 1.95
N LYS A 427 34.68 8.90 1.59
CA LYS A 427 34.41 10.01 2.53
C LYS A 427 33.05 9.86 3.21
N VAL A 428 32.08 9.32 2.48
CA VAL A 428 30.67 9.28 2.89
C VAL A 428 30.36 8.08 3.78
N LEU A 429 30.76 6.87 3.39
CA LEU A 429 30.37 5.62 4.06
C LEU A 429 30.81 5.54 5.54
N PRO A 430 32.00 6.04 5.95
CA PRO A 430 32.37 6.09 7.38
C PRO A 430 31.46 6.98 8.24
N ASN A 431 30.63 7.81 7.61
CA ASN A 431 29.73 8.78 8.24
C ASN A 431 28.25 8.50 7.93
N LEU A 432 27.92 7.40 7.27
CA LEU A 432 26.55 7.08 6.86
C LEU A 432 26.07 5.82 7.59
N ARG A 433 25.06 5.98 8.45
CA ARG A 433 24.37 4.85 9.10
C ARG A 433 23.21 4.37 8.23
N VAL A 434 23.23 3.11 7.82
CA VAL A 434 22.20 2.50 6.97
C VAL A 434 21.59 1.30 7.69
N HIS A 435 20.25 1.23 7.68
CA HIS A 435 19.53 0.08 8.22
C HIS A 435 18.50 -0.46 7.21
N TRP A 436 18.49 -1.77 7.00
CA TRP A 436 17.42 -2.48 6.30
C TRP A 436 16.54 -3.22 7.31
N GLN A 437 15.29 -2.81 7.42
CA GLN A 437 14.27 -3.53 8.17
C GLN A 437 13.37 -4.28 7.20
N SER A 438 13.15 -5.57 7.44
CA SER A 438 12.22 -6.42 6.69
C SER A 438 11.43 -7.31 7.66
N THR A 439 10.65 -8.23 7.11
CA THR A 439 9.95 -9.30 7.86
C THR A 439 10.28 -10.68 7.28
N THR A 440 10.04 -11.76 8.03
CA THR A 440 10.28 -13.13 7.54
C THR A 440 9.24 -13.53 6.49
N ALA A 441 8.00 -13.07 6.64
CA ALA A 441 6.91 -13.25 5.67
C ALA A 441 6.88 -12.12 4.63
N GLU A 442 8.05 -11.71 4.16
CA GLU A 442 8.22 -10.69 3.11
C GLU A 442 7.94 -11.26 1.70
N LEU A 443 7.62 -10.36 0.75
CA LEU A 443 7.46 -10.65 -0.68
C LEU A 443 8.71 -11.32 -1.28
N ASP A 444 8.52 -12.34 -2.10
CA ASP A 444 9.62 -13.10 -2.71
C ASP A 444 10.54 -12.23 -3.57
N SER A 445 9.97 -11.27 -4.31
CA SER A 445 10.75 -10.32 -5.11
C SER A 445 11.72 -9.48 -4.26
N LEU A 446 11.32 -9.12 -3.03
CA LEU A 446 12.14 -8.35 -2.11
C LEU A 446 13.11 -9.23 -1.32
N LYS A 447 12.72 -10.46 -0.99
CA LYS A 447 13.64 -11.48 -0.46
C LYS A 447 14.79 -11.77 -1.42
N GLN A 448 14.54 -11.66 -2.73
CA GLN A 448 15.56 -11.78 -3.77
C GLN A 448 16.40 -10.51 -3.96
N SER A 449 15.83 -9.32 -3.75
CA SER A 449 16.51 -8.05 -4.07
C SER A 449 17.30 -7.44 -2.91
N ILE A 450 16.87 -7.65 -1.67
CA ILE A 450 17.50 -7.06 -0.47
C ILE A 450 18.89 -7.66 -0.21
N PRO A 451 19.11 -8.99 -0.18
CA PRO A 451 20.43 -9.53 0.15
C PRO A 451 21.54 -9.07 -0.82
N PRO A 452 21.33 -9.06 -2.16
CA PRO A 452 22.31 -8.45 -3.07
C PRO A 452 22.58 -6.97 -2.80
N ALA A 453 21.58 -6.21 -2.32
CA ALA A 453 21.79 -4.82 -1.92
C ALA A 453 22.70 -4.71 -0.68
N LEU A 454 22.47 -5.54 0.34
CA LEU A 454 23.34 -5.61 1.52
C LEU A 454 24.79 -5.91 1.14
N THR A 455 24.99 -6.96 0.33
CA THR A 455 26.31 -7.37 -0.15
C THR A 455 27.00 -6.24 -0.92
N ALA A 456 26.27 -5.50 -1.77
CA ALA A 456 26.84 -4.39 -2.52
C ALA A 456 27.30 -3.24 -1.61
N TYR A 457 26.52 -2.89 -0.58
CA TYR A 457 26.89 -1.84 0.38
C TYR A 457 28.06 -2.26 1.29
N GLU A 458 28.12 -3.53 1.68
CA GLU A 458 29.25 -4.10 2.41
C GLU A 458 30.53 -3.98 1.56
N GLN A 459 30.47 -4.39 0.29
CA GLN A 459 31.61 -4.32 -0.64
C GLN A 459 32.06 -2.89 -0.91
N LEU A 460 31.12 -1.94 -1.03
CA LEU A 460 31.44 -0.52 -1.16
C LEU A 460 32.19 -0.01 0.07
N ALA A 461 31.75 -0.37 1.28
CA ALA A 461 32.39 0.05 2.51
C ALA A 461 33.77 -0.60 2.72
N ALA A 462 33.91 -1.88 2.40
CA ALA A 462 35.19 -2.57 2.42
C ALA A 462 36.19 -1.92 1.43
N SER A 463 35.73 -1.60 0.23
CA SER A 463 36.52 -0.93 -0.81
C SER A 463 36.87 0.52 -0.45
N ALA A 464 36.04 1.17 0.39
CA ALA A 464 36.31 2.45 1.03
C ALA A 464 37.32 2.37 2.21
N GLY A 465 37.83 1.18 2.53
CA GLY A 465 38.83 0.96 3.58
C GLY A 465 38.27 0.82 4.99
N MET A 466 36.96 0.59 5.14
CA MET A 466 36.34 0.37 6.45
C MET A 466 36.65 -1.03 6.99
N THR A 467 36.90 -1.16 8.29
CA THR A 467 37.04 -2.45 8.96
C THR A 467 35.69 -3.16 9.09
N LYS A 468 35.70 -4.47 9.32
CA LYS A 468 34.47 -5.26 9.52
C LYS A 468 33.63 -4.72 10.69
N GLU A 469 34.28 -4.26 11.75
CA GLU A 469 33.63 -3.69 12.93
C GLU A 469 33.00 -2.32 12.62
N GLN A 470 33.64 -1.51 11.76
CA GLN A 470 33.06 -0.25 11.29
C GLN A 470 31.84 -0.51 10.40
N ILE A 471 31.94 -1.49 9.49
CA ILE A 471 30.84 -1.90 8.60
C ILE A 471 29.65 -2.38 9.44
N ASN A 472 29.83 -3.35 10.34
CA ASN A 472 28.73 -3.87 11.17
C ASN A 472 28.11 -2.83 12.10
N ARG A 473 28.86 -1.80 12.47
CA ARG A 473 28.34 -0.68 13.27
C ARG A 473 27.57 0.33 12.44
N LEU A 474 27.83 0.47 11.14
CA LEU A 474 27.21 1.51 10.31
C LEU A 474 26.21 0.94 9.29
N GLN A 475 26.26 -0.34 9.00
CA GLN A 475 25.35 -1.04 8.12
C GLN A 475 24.74 -2.19 8.89
N THR A 476 23.43 -2.13 9.09
CA THR A 476 22.68 -3.15 9.83
C THR A 476 21.47 -3.62 9.04
N ALA A 477 21.00 -4.83 9.33
CA ALA A 477 19.80 -5.38 8.73
C ALA A 477 19.07 -6.31 9.71
N ASP A 478 17.75 -6.31 9.69
CA ASP A 478 16.93 -7.24 10.46
C ASP A 478 15.68 -7.63 9.66
N ALA A 479 15.41 -8.93 9.57
CA ALA A 479 14.18 -9.47 8.99
C ALA A 479 13.39 -10.35 9.97
N THR A 480 13.77 -10.38 11.26
CA THR A 480 13.14 -11.26 12.26
C THR A 480 11.68 -10.99 12.59
N PRO A 481 11.07 -9.80 12.39
CA PRO A 481 9.63 -9.66 12.59
C PRO A 481 8.85 -10.63 11.69
N THR A 482 7.77 -11.21 12.22
CA THR A 482 7.04 -12.30 11.56
C THR A 482 5.80 -11.86 10.77
N GLY A 483 5.47 -10.57 10.76
CA GLY A 483 4.35 -10.05 9.98
C GLY A 483 4.59 -10.10 8.47
N GLY A 484 3.53 -9.85 7.69
CA GLY A 484 3.61 -9.74 6.22
C GLY A 484 4.40 -8.50 5.75
N HIS A 485 4.29 -8.16 4.46
CA HIS A 485 5.00 -7.03 3.85
C HIS A 485 4.82 -5.72 4.65
N CYS A 486 5.91 -5.22 5.20
CA CYS A 486 6.01 -4.03 6.07
C CYS A 486 5.14 -4.01 7.33
N ALA A 487 4.57 -5.15 7.71
CA ALA A 487 3.89 -5.34 8.98
C ALA A 487 4.91 -5.69 10.08
N PHE A 488 5.85 -4.78 10.36
CA PHE A 488 6.94 -5.02 11.31
C PHE A 488 6.45 -5.29 12.74
N ASP A 489 5.26 -4.80 13.10
CA ASP A 489 4.62 -5.03 14.40
C ASP A 489 3.75 -6.31 14.41
N GLY A 490 3.76 -7.09 13.32
CA GLY A 490 2.99 -8.32 13.16
C GLY A 490 1.49 -8.12 12.89
N ARG A 491 1.00 -6.88 12.68
CA ARG A 491 -0.43 -6.59 12.51
C ARG A 491 -0.78 -6.24 11.07
N ASP A 492 -0.38 -5.06 10.60
CA ASP A 492 -0.67 -4.57 9.26
C ASP A 492 0.40 -3.58 8.76
N PHE A 493 0.31 -3.21 7.48
CA PHE A 493 1.27 -2.34 6.82
C PHE A 493 1.37 -0.96 7.48
N GLU A 494 0.25 -0.30 7.79
CA GLU A 494 0.26 1.06 8.31
C GLU A 494 0.79 1.09 9.74
N SER A 495 0.31 0.18 10.59
CA SER A 495 0.74 0.09 11.99
C SER A 495 2.20 -0.35 12.09
N GLY A 496 2.64 -1.28 11.24
CA GLY A 496 4.02 -1.73 11.17
C GLY A 496 4.98 -0.60 10.79
N VAL A 497 4.71 0.10 9.69
CA VAL A 497 5.52 1.26 9.26
C VAL A 497 5.51 2.35 10.32
N ALA A 498 4.36 2.66 10.92
CA ALA A 498 4.28 3.65 11.99
C ALA A 498 5.09 3.24 13.23
N ALA A 499 5.03 1.98 13.64
CA ALA A 499 5.81 1.45 14.76
C ALA A 499 7.31 1.60 14.52
N LEU A 500 7.80 1.19 13.34
CA LEU A 500 9.21 1.35 12.98
C LEU A 500 9.64 2.82 12.94
N MET A 501 8.83 3.70 12.35
CA MET A 501 9.14 5.14 12.29
C MET A 501 9.11 5.80 13.67
N SER A 502 8.29 5.29 14.61
CA SER A 502 8.27 5.80 15.99
C SER A 502 9.57 5.54 16.75
N ASP A 503 10.29 4.49 16.37
CA ASP A 503 11.61 4.11 16.90
C ASP A 503 12.78 4.58 16.00
N TYR A 504 12.51 5.38 14.96
CA TYR A 504 13.49 5.79 13.94
C TYR A 504 14.82 6.28 14.52
N SER A 505 14.75 7.16 15.51
CA SER A 505 15.94 7.74 16.13
C SER A 505 16.78 6.70 16.84
N SER A 506 16.16 5.71 17.46
CA SER A 506 16.90 4.61 18.07
C SER A 506 17.57 3.73 17.02
N VAL A 507 16.86 3.44 15.92
CA VAL A 507 17.36 2.59 14.82
C VAL A 507 18.52 3.22 14.05
N ILE A 508 18.39 4.51 13.70
CA ILE A 508 19.31 5.22 12.81
C ILE A 508 20.29 6.13 13.55
N GLN A 509 19.91 6.72 14.68
CA GLN A 509 20.78 7.63 15.45
C GLN A 509 21.29 7.01 16.76
N GLY A 510 20.73 5.86 17.16
CA GLY A 510 20.99 5.20 18.43
C GLY A 510 21.56 3.80 18.29
N ASP A 511 21.20 2.95 19.25
CA ASP A 511 21.74 1.60 19.42
C ASP A 511 20.94 0.51 18.69
N GLY A 512 19.84 0.86 18.02
CA GLY A 512 18.94 -0.10 17.38
C GLY A 512 17.78 -0.57 18.25
N SER A 513 17.61 -0.06 19.46
CA SER A 513 16.52 -0.51 20.34
C SER A 513 15.14 -0.15 19.77
N VAL A 514 14.21 -1.09 19.80
CA VAL A 514 12.84 -0.90 19.32
C VAL A 514 11.85 -1.36 20.38
N ARG A 515 10.67 -0.73 20.40
CA ARG A 515 9.57 -1.04 21.33
C ARG A 515 8.32 -1.51 20.59
N GLY A 516 8.18 -1.10 19.33
CA GLY A 516 6.99 -1.37 18.52
C GLY A 516 6.98 -2.73 17.82
N LEU A 517 8.11 -3.46 17.81
CA LEU A 517 8.25 -4.71 17.04
C LEU A 517 8.06 -5.93 17.95
N GLN A 518 7.18 -6.86 17.58
CA GLN A 518 6.79 -7.97 18.45
C GLN A 518 7.99 -8.87 18.79
N GLY A 519 8.28 -9.00 20.09
CA GLY A 519 9.32 -9.89 20.59
C GLY A 519 10.75 -9.48 20.23
N ILE A 520 10.95 -8.28 19.68
CA ILE A 520 12.25 -7.80 19.22
C ILE A 520 12.57 -6.54 20.02
N ASN A 521 13.71 -6.56 20.71
CA ASN A 521 14.16 -5.44 21.54
C ASN A 521 15.23 -4.59 20.82
N ASN A 522 15.91 -5.14 19.81
CA ASN A 522 16.96 -4.46 19.07
C ASN A 522 17.09 -5.02 17.64
N VAL A 523 17.19 -4.13 16.66
CA VAL A 523 17.27 -4.45 15.22
C VAL A 523 18.64 -4.15 14.59
N ALA A 524 19.58 -3.57 15.33
CA ALA A 524 20.90 -3.18 14.82
C ALA A 524 21.88 -4.36 14.67
N LYS A 525 21.50 -5.38 13.91
CA LYS A 525 22.36 -6.53 13.59
C LYS A 525 23.25 -6.17 12.41
N GLY A 526 24.58 -6.26 12.56
CA GLY A 526 25.55 -5.93 11.51
C GLY A 526 25.37 -6.79 10.25
N VAL A 527 25.63 -6.22 9.07
CA VAL A 527 25.38 -6.86 7.76
C VAL A 527 26.38 -7.96 7.38
N ILE A 528 27.60 -7.98 7.92
CA ILE A 528 28.58 -9.01 7.59
C ILE A 528 28.07 -10.36 8.11
N GLY A 529 27.92 -11.34 7.22
CA GLY A 529 27.30 -12.63 7.54
C GLY A 529 25.77 -12.64 7.42
N GLN A 530 25.14 -11.56 6.96
CA GLN A 530 23.70 -11.45 6.69
C GLN A 530 23.37 -11.59 5.19
N GLU A 531 24.25 -12.22 4.40
CA GLU A 531 24.01 -12.49 2.97
C GLU A 531 22.80 -13.42 2.76
N ARG A 532 22.35 -14.06 3.85
CA ARG A 532 21.14 -14.86 3.94
C ARG A 532 20.16 -14.31 4.97
N LEU A 533 19.86 -13.01 4.90
CA LEU A 533 18.98 -12.29 5.84
C LEU A 533 17.65 -13.02 6.17
N PHE A 534 17.11 -13.79 5.20
CA PHE A 534 15.81 -14.48 5.31
C PHE A 534 15.92 -16.00 5.53
N ALA A 535 17.13 -16.55 5.69
CA ALA A 535 17.34 -18.00 5.81
C ALA A 535 17.19 -18.53 7.24
#